data_AF-A0A315ZBC5-F1
#
_entry.id   AF-A0A315ZBC5-F1
#
_cell.length_a   1.000
_cell.length_b   1.000
_cell.length_c   1.000
_cell.angle_alpha   90.00
_cell.angle_beta   90.00
_cell.angle_gamma   90.00
#
_symmetry.space_group_name_H-M   'P 1'
#
loop_
_entity.id
_entity.type
_entity.pdbx_description
1 polymer ?
#
loop_
_entity_poly.entity_id
_entity_poly.type
_entity_poly.pdbx_seq_one_letter_code
_entity_poly.pdbx_strand_id
1 'polypeptide(L)'
;MPPEAVIVGVETFPGTWVQALIGVGYTVYAINPAQAAAYRGRHTSSGAKSDAGDAAVLAEIVRVDRAHHRPIAGDSAQAEGIKLVARAHQSAVARPPTFGRGVEGVLPRRWPPSPPPEWT
;
A
#
# COMPACT_ATOMS: atom_id res chain seq x y z
N MET A 1 10.33 26.96 9.36
CA MET A 1 10.51 25.89 10.36
C MET A 1 11.26 24.76 9.67
N PRO A 2 12.29 24.18 10.28
CA PRO A 2 12.99 23.07 9.63
C PRO A 2 12.09 21.80 9.65
N PRO A 3 12.26 20.86 8.70
CA PRO A 3 11.35 19.72 8.51
C PRO A 3 11.16 18.85 9.76
N GLU A 4 12.21 18.67 10.55
CA GLU A 4 12.21 17.90 11.79
C GLU A 4 11.35 18.52 12.89
N ALA A 5 11.03 19.81 12.78
CA ALA A 5 10.14 20.50 13.71
C ALA A 5 8.65 20.39 13.31
N VAL A 6 8.35 19.74 12.18
CA VAL A 6 6.99 19.59 11.65
C VAL A 6 6.57 18.13 11.72
N ILE A 7 5.43 17.88 12.38
CA ILE A 7 4.81 16.56 12.49
C ILE A 7 3.66 16.46 11.49
N VAL A 8 3.60 15.35 10.73
CA VAL A 8 2.60 15.12 9.68
C VAL A 8 1.76 13.90 10.04
N GLY A 9 0.44 14.04 10.07
CA GLY A 9 -0.51 12.93 10.20
C GLY A 9 -1.10 12.57 8.84
N VAL A 10 -1.12 11.28 8.48
CA VAL A 10 -1.70 10.77 7.23
C VAL A 10 -2.63 9.60 7.53
N GLU A 11 -3.79 9.53 6.89
CA GLU A 11 -4.63 8.31 6.99
C GLU A 11 -3.93 7.12 6.29
N THR A 12 -4.07 5.93 6.85
CA THR A 12 -3.31 4.73 6.45
C THR A 12 -3.48 4.34 4.97
N PHE A 13 -2.61 4.85 4.09
CA PHE A 13 -2.15 4.29 2.80
C PHE A 13 -0.89 5.06 2.36
N PRO A 14 0.29 4.82 2.97
CA PRO A 14 1.47 5.62 2.67
C PRO A 14 1.96 5.35 1.25
N GLY A 15 1.69 6.29 0.34
CA GLY A 15 2.17 6.29 -1.03
C GLY A 15 3.57 6.92 -1.16
N THR A 16 4.08 7.01 -2.39
CA THR A 16 5.42 7.54 -2.71
C THR A 16 5.69 8.93 -2.11
N TRP A 17 4.67 9.79 -2.03
CA TRP A 17 4.79 11.12 -1.45
C TRP A 17 5.08 11.10 0.06
N VAL A 18 4.60 10.10 0.80
CA VAL A 18 4.91 9.92 2.23
C VAL A 18 6.39 9.61 2.41
N GLN A 19 6.94 8.76 1.56
CA GLN A 19 8.38 8.47 1.56
C GLN A 19 9.21 9.70 1.18
N ALA A 20 8.73 10.53 0.25
CA ALA A 20 9.38 11.80 -0.07
C ALA A 20 9.42 12.76 1.14
N LEU A 21 8.32 12.86 1.90
CA LEU A 21 8.30 13.68 3.13
C LEU A 21 9.31 13.16 4.17
N ILE A 22 9.34 11.84 4.38
CA ILE A 22 10.31 11.24 5.30
C ILE A 22 11.74 11.49 4.82
N GLY A 23 12.02 11.35 3.53
CA GLY A 23 13.33 11.61 2.93
C GLY A 23 13.80 13.07 3.05
N VAL A 24 12.88 14.02 3.16
CA VAL A 24 13.16 15.45 3.41
C VAL A 24 13.31 15.76 4.90
N GLY A 25 13.02 14.81 5.79
CA GLY A 25 13.23 14.93 7.24
C GLY A 25 11.95 15.19 8.07
N TYR A 26 10.77 15.11 7.47
CA TYR A 26 9.51 15.21 8.21
C TYR A 26 9.26 13.96 9.06
N THR A 27 8.69 14.14 10.26
CA THR A 27 8.19 13.03 11.06
C THR A 27 6.73 12.75 10.68
N VAL A 28 6.48 11.59 10.05
CA VAL A 28 5.15 11.22 9.56
C VAL A 28 4.53 10.11 10.42
N TYR A 29 3.26 10.24 10.77
CA TYR A 29 2.48 9.25 11.51
C TYR A 29 1.33 8.72 10.65
N ALA A 30 1.21 7.39 10.55
CA ALA A 30 0.04 6.74 9.98
C ALA A 30 -1.09 6.68 11.02
N ILE A 31 -2.23 7.25 10.67
CA ILE A 31 -3.44 7.26 11.49
C ILE A 31 -4.43 6.27 10.89
N ASN A 32 -4.85 5.31 11.72
CA ASN A 32 -5.88 4.35 11.33
C ASN A 32 -7.20 5.12 11.03
N PRO A 33 -7.84 4.91 9.86
CA PRO A 33 -9.10 5.56 9.50
C PRO A 33 -10.22 5.37 10.55
N ALA A 34 -10.26 4.23 11.23
CA ALA A 34 -11.22 3.99 12.32
C ALA A 34 -10.95 4.88 13.54
N GLN A 35 -9.68 5.14 13.87
CA GLN A 35 -9.32 6.09 14.93
C GLN A 35 -9.65 7.52 14.54
N ALA A 36 -9.37 7.92 13.29
CA ALA A 36 -9.76 9.24 12.78
C ALA A 36 -11.29 9.44 12.82
N ALA A 37 -12.07 8.42 12.45
CA ALA A 37 -13.53 8.45 12.55
C ALA A 37 -14.02 8.58 14.00
N ALA A 38 -13.42 7.82 14.94
CA ALA A 38 -13.75 7.93 16.36
C ALA A 38 -13.43 9.33 16.92
N TYR A 39 -12.32 9.94 16.48
CA TYR A 39 -11.93 11.30 16.88
C TYR A 39 -12.89 12.36 16.33
N ARG A 40 -13.33 12.21 15.06
CA ARG A 40 -14.37 13.04 14.46
C ARG A 40 -15.66 12.99 15.27
N GLY A 41 -16.14 11.79 15.62
CA GLY A 41 -17.37 11.62 16.39
C GLY A 41 -17.38 12.33 17.76
N ARG A 42 -16.21 12.67 18.32
CA ARG A 42 -16.09 13.45 19.57
C ARG A 42 -16.21 14.96 19.36
N HIS A 43 -15.93 15.47 18.16
CA HIS A 43 -15.74 16.91 17.90
C HIS A 43 -16.67 17.48 16.83
N THR A 44 -17.31 16.64 16.01
CA THR A 44 -18.35 17.07 15.06
C THR A 44 -19.61 16.24 15.24
N SER A 45 -20.76 16.93 15.34
CA SER A 45 -22.10 16.32 15.38
C SER A 45 -22.73 16.20 13.99
N SER A 46 -22.16 16.86 12.97
CA SER A 46 -22.65 16.78 11.59
C SER A 46 -21.83 15.77 10.79
N GLY A 47 -22.50 14.93 10.01
CA GLY A 47 -21.86 13.96 9.11
C GLY A 47 -21.32 14.57 7.81
N ALA A 48 -21.31 15.91 7.70
CA ALA A 48 -20.82 16.59 6.51
C ALA A 48 -19.30 16.40 6.38
N LYS A 49 -18.87 15.86 5.24
CA LYS A 49 -17.45 15.70 4.94
C LYS A 49 -16.83 17.06 4.60
N SER A 50 -15.68 17.35 5.20
CA SER A 50 -14.87 18.53 4.88
C SER A 50 -13.40 18.13 4.92
N ASP A 51 -12.68 18.32 3.82
CA ASP A 51 -11.25 18.00 3.76
C ASP A 51 -10.44 18.85 4.77
N ALA A 52 -10.84 20.10 5.00
CA ALA A 52 -10.24 20.95 6.03
C ALA A 52 -10.50 20.41 7.44
N GLY A 53 -11.70 19.87 7.69
CA GLY A 53 -12.03 19.19 8.94
C GLY A 53 -11.22 17.91 9.12
N ASP A 54 -11.06 17.11 8.07
CA ASP A 54 -10.26 15.89 8.09
C ASP A 54 -8.77 16.20 8.38
N ALA A 55 -8.21 17.23 7.75
CA ALA A 55 -6.85 17.69 8.02
C ALA A 55 -6.68 18.19 9.47
N ALA A 56 -7.65 18.96 9.98
CA ALA A 56 -7.62 19.45 11.36
C ALA A 56 -7.68 18.29 12.36
N VAL A 57 -8.50 17.27 12.10
CA VAL A 57 -8.59 16.06 12.94
C VAL A 57 -7.26 15.32 12.97
N LEU A 58 -6.64 15.09 11.81
CA LEU A 58 -5.35 14.39 11.76
C LEU A 58 -4.25 15.18 12.46
N ALA A 59 -4.22 16.50 12.28
CA ALA A 59 -3.29 17.38 12.97
C ALA A 59 -3.48 17.33 14.49
N GLU A 60 -4.72 17.32 14.96
CA GLU A 60 -5.05 17.26 16.38
C GLU A 60 -4.65 15.93 17.02
N ILE A 61 -4.92 14.81 16.32
CA ILE A 61 -4.50 13.47 16.77
C ILE A 61 -2.99 13.41 16.95
N VAL A 62 -2.18 13.87 15.98
CA VAL A 62 -0.72 13.84 16.13
C VAL A 62 -0.21 14.88 17.13
N ARG A 63 -0.93 15.99 17.33
CA ARG A 63 -0.56 17.00 18.32
C ARG A 63 -0.69 16.46 19.74
N VAL A 64 -1.79 15.78 20.04
CA VAL A 64 -2.16 15.35 21.40
C VAL A 64 -1.75 13.90 21.69
N ASP A 65 -2.02 12.97 20.77
CA ASP A 65 -1.96 11.53 21.04
C ASP A 65 -0.76 10.83 20.39
N ARG A 66 0.20 11.56 19.79
CA ARG A 66 1.35 10.96 19.08
C ARG A 66 2.13 9.91 19.88
N ALA A 67 2.15 9.99 21.21
CA ALA A 67 2.83 9.00 22.05
C ALA A 67 2.25 7.58 21.90
N HIS A 68 0.99 7.48 21.49
CA HIS A 68 0.30 6.21 21.22
C HIS A 68 0.42 5.75 19.76
N HIS A 69 1.02 6.58 18.89
CA HIS A 69 1.22 6.26 17.48
C HIS A 69 2.70 5.99 17.19
N ARG A 70 2.96 5.05 16.28
CA ARG A 70 4.31 4.80 15.80
C ARG A 70 4.61 5.68 14.58
N PRO A 71 5.72 6.44 14.56
CA PRO A 71 6.13 7.14 13.36
C PRO A 71 6.42 6.13 12.25
N ILE A 72 6.12 6.52 11.01
CA ILE A 72 6.47 5.72 9.84
C ILE A 72 7.99 5.74 9.73
N ALA A 73 8.61 4.56 9.79
CA ALA A 73 10.02 4.44 9.51
C ALA A 73 10.27 4.77 8.03
N GLY A 74 11.28 5.59 7.77
CA GLY A 74 11.81 5.71 6.41
C GLY A 74 12.30 4.36 5.93
N ASP A 75 12.13 4.08 4.65
CA ASP A 75 12.65 2.86 4.08
C ASP A 75 14.18 2.84 4.10
N SER A 76 14.75 1.68 4.39
CA SER A 76 16.18 1.47 4.24
C SER A 76 16.53 1.21 2.78
N ALA A 77 17.79 1.46 2.39
CA ALA A 77 18.27 1.10 1.04
C ALA A 77 18.04 -0.40 0.72
N GLN A 78 18.08 -1.26 1.74
CA GLN A 78 17.78 -2.68 1.61
C GLN A 78 16.28 -2.93 1.35
N ALA A 79 15.39 -2.22 2.06
CA ALA A 79 13.95 -2.32 1.84
C ALA A 79 13.56 -1.86 0.43
N GLU A 80 14.16 -0.78 -0.07
CA GLU A 80 13.98 -0.33 -1.46
C GLU A 80 14.49 -1.35 -2.47
N GLY A 81 15.64 -1.99 -2.21
CA GLY A 81 16.14 -3.10 -3.01
C GLY A 81 15.15 -4.28 -3.07
N ILE A 82 14.54 -4.65 -1.95
CA ILE A 82 13.52 -5.71 -1.88
C ILE A 82 12.26 -5.30 -2.67
N LYS A 83 11.79 -4.06 -2.52
CA LYS A 83 10.62 -3.56 -3.27
C LYS A 83 10.85 -3.57 -4.78
N LEU A 84 12.04 -3.18 -5.22
CA LEU A 84 12.42 -3.19 -6.64
C LEU A 84 12.32 -4.61 -7.21
N VAL A 85 12.94 -5.59 -6.53
CA VAL A 85 12.92 -7.01 -6.92
C VAL A 85 11.49 -7.57 -6.89
N ALA A 86 10.72 -7.28 -5.84
CA ALA A 86 9.33 -7.73 -5.71
C ALA A 86 8.46 -7.18 -6.84
N ARG A 87 8.62 -5.90 -7.22
CA ARG A 87 7.87 -5.29 -8.33
C ARG A 87 8.28 -5.86 -9.69
N ALA A 88 9.57 -6.14 -9.90
CA ALA A 88 10.05 -6.82 -11.10
C ALA A 88 9.42 -8.22 -11.21
N HIS A 89 9.38 -8.97 -10.11
CA HIS A 89 8.75 -10.28 -10.05
C HIS A 89 7.23 -10.22 -10.32
N GLN A 90 6.50 -9.33 -9.65
CA GLN A 90 5.07 -9.14 -9.89
C GLN A 90 4.77 -8.76 -11.34
N SER A 91 5.60 -7.92 -11.95
CA SER A 91 5.44 -7.54 -13.36
C SER A 91 5.64 -8.73 -14.30
N ALA A 92 6.59 -9.61 -14.00
CA ALA A 92 6.84 -10.83 -14.76
C ALA A 92 5.70 -11.86 -14.60
N VAL A 93 5.14 -12.00 -13.39
CA VAL A 93 3.99 -12.88 -13.13
C VAL A 93 2.70 -12.35 -13.74
N ALA A 94 2.44 -11.04 -13.64
CA ALA A 94 1.22 -10.41 -14.14
C ALA A 94 1.15 -10.37 -15.67
N ARG A 95 2.31 -10.42 -16.33
CA ARG A 95 2.42 -10.55 -17.78
C ARG A 95 3.15 -11.84 -18.11
N PRO A 96 2.50 -13.01 -17.94
CA PRO A 96 3.06 -14.24 -18.50
C PRO A 96 3.27 -14.00 -20.00
N PRO A 97 4.37 -14.47 -20.59
CA PRO A 97 4.63 -14.24 -22.01
C PRO A 97 3.43 -14.70 -22.82
N THR A 98 2.96 -13.85 -23.73
CA THR A 98 1.91 -14.16 -24.72
C THR A 98 2.45 -15.14 -25.77
N PHE A 99 3.17 -16.17 -25.36
CA PHE A 99 3.75 -17.18 -26.23
C PHE A 99 2.81 -18.40 -26.25
N GLY A 100 1.76 -18.30 -27.06
CA GLY A 100 0.78 -19.39 -27.17
C GLY A 100 -0.56 -19.01 -27.79
N ARG A 101 -0.60 -18.15 -28.81
CA ARG A 101 -1.79 -18.06 -29.69
C ARG A 101 -1.31 -17.94 -31.13
N GLY A 102 -0.84 -19.06 -31.67
CA GLY A 102 -0.35 -19.11 -33.04
C GLY A 102 0.45 -20.34 -33.40
N VAL A 103 0.15 -21.53 -32.86
CA VAL A 103 0.61 -22.81 -33.42
C VAL A 103 -0.40 -23.94 -33.10
N GLU A 104 -1.70 -23.67 -33.26
CA GLU A 104 -2.71 -24.74 -33.25
C GLU A 104 -3.32 -24.81 -34.64
N GLY A 105 -2.56 -25.42 -35.55
CA GLY A 105 -2.92 -25.54 -36.96
C GLY A 105 -1.99 -26.47 -37.74
N VAL A 106 -0.76 -26.71 -37.26
CA VAL A 106 0.18 -27.66 -37.89
C VAL A 106 0.99 -28.39 -36.81
N LEU A 107 0.40 -29.40 -36.16
CA LEU A 107 1.14 -30.47 -35.50
C LEU A 107 0.34 -31.79 -35.63
N PRO A 108 0.94 -32.89 -36.13
CA PRO A 108 0.25 -34.17 -36.18
C PRO A 108 0.01 -34.70 -34.76
N ARG A 109 -1.26 -35.02 -34.44
CA ARG A 109 -1.71 -35.68 -33.22
C ARG A 109 -0.85 -36.91 -32.93
N ARG A 110 0.02 -36.83 -31.92
CA ARG A 110 0.89 -37.93 -31.49
C ARG A 110 0.65 -38.39 -30.05
N TRP A 111 -0.56 -38.20 -29.53
CA TRP A 111 -0.93 -38.73 -28.22
C TRP A 111 -2.36 -39.29 -28.24
N PRO A 112 -2.56 -40.61 -28.10
CA PRO A 112 -3.88 -41.16 -27.83
C PRO A 112 -4.28 -40.89 -26.36
N PRO A 113 -5.58 -40.77 -26.04
CA PRO A 113 -6.03 -40.60 -24.67
C PRO A 113 -5.61 -41.78 -23.79
N SER A 114 -5.26 -41.49 -22.54
CA SER A 114 -4.93 -42.52 -21.54
C SER A 114 -6.14 -43.44 -21.30
N PRO A 115 -5.92 -44.77 -21.18
CA PRO A 115 -7.00 -45.69 -20.87
C PRO A 115 -7.59 -45.38 -19.48
N PRO A 116 -8.89 -45.66 -19.26
CA PRO A 116 -9.53 -45.43 -17.97
C PRO A 116 -8.86 -46.29 -16.88
N PRO A 117 -8.75 -45.79 -15.63
CA PRO A 117 -8.11 -46.52 -14.56
C PRO A 117 -8.86 -47.81 -14.23
N GLU A 118 -8.13 -48.91 -14.18
CA GLU A 118 -8.63 -50.26 -13.96
C GLU A 118 -8.53 -50.66 -12.49
N TRP A 119 -9.47 -50.17 -11.66
CA TRP A 119 -9.69 -50.72 -10.32
C TRP A 119 -11.14 -51.23 -10.20
N THR A 120 -11.31 -52.54 -10.44
CA THR A 120 -12.36 -53.38 -9.85
C THR A 120 -11.86 -54.01 -8.56
#